data_AF-A0AA36JRR7-F1
#
_entry.id   AF-A0AA36JRR7-F1
#
_cell.length_a   1.000
_cell.length_b   1.000
_cell.length_c   1.000
_cell.angle_alpha   90.00
_cell.angle_beta   90.00
_cell.angle_gamma   90.00
#
_symmetry.space_group_name_H-M   'P 1'
#
loop_
_entity.id
_entity.type
_entity.pdbx_description
1 polymer ?
#
loop_
_entity_poly.entity_id
_entity_poly.type
_entity_poly.pdbx_seq_one_letter_code
_entity_poly.pdbx_strand_id
1 'polypeptide(L)'
;MLRLQFLAPLLLAAAAEPSLRGAKVDWEPRLCPDLKEQCGLQGSVTREETERIVHGRDADECVWRWQVSLKSVSNGQFCGGTLVEPGWVLTAAHCLADVTSNCAVRNLRVEAGSWRRNEDLGKTKTSVERRVKKIYVHPLYQQNVPHDYDFALIQLDKAMPINECIGTACLPRSEEMPGTECSITGWGTVRSMGPTPEVLQEAGVQLLASSECEANYTETSDVITGSMLCATGMSDLGITDTCQGDSGGPLACKEDGRHVLRGVTSWGQGCAFPNFPGVYSRVQTVMSWIDDVLAAKVKKVSAQDEQELQDLGDLDFQGSMWQVVEGKCTLDAENCILSPNFPEEYGTSETCKIAVNTSAAVPIQVANFSTELRFDSLMFDCKYFSGDRGPEGLVPQGAIAWSSDESVVSSGWRLCPS
;
A
#
# COMPACT_ATOMS: atom_id res chain seq x y z
N MET A 1 -71.52 -21.11 51.12
CA MET A 1 -70.42 -21.25 52.11
C MET A 1 -69.19 -20.55 51.57
N LEU A 2 -68.63 -19.65 52.37
CA LEU A 2 -67.47 -18.79 52.11
C LEU A 2 -66.26 -19.56 51.57
N ARG A 3 -65.55 -19.02 50.57
CA ARG A 3 -64.09 -19.13 50.46
C ARG A 3 -63.50 -17.96 49.67
N LEU A 4 -62.67 -17.17 50.37
CA LEU A 4 -61.70 -16.21 49.85
C LEU A 4 -60.79 -16.86 48.80
N GLN A 5 -60.37 -16.09 47.79
CA GLN A 5 -58.94 -16.01 47.41
C GLN A 5 -58.63 -14.80 46.50
N PHE A 6 -57.88 -13.86 47.09
CA PHE A 6 -56.79 -13.02 46.59
C PHE A 6 -56.79 -12.44 45.15
N LEU A 7 -56.83 -11.11 45.14
CA LEU A 7 -56.37 -10.22 44.07
C LEU A 7 -54.90 -10.50 43.71
N ALA A 8 -54.63 -10.79 42.44
CA ALA A 8 -53.30 -10.70 41.85
C ALA A 8 -53.11 -9.28 41.24
N PRO A 9 -51.98 -8.61 41.49
CA PRO A 9 -51.72 -7.29 40.91
C PRO A 9 -51.33 -7.40 39.43
N LEU A 10 -51.89 -6.51 38.59
CA LEU A 10 -51.39 -6.24 37.25
C LEU A 10 -49.93 -5.77 37.35
N LEU A 11 -48.99 -6.62 36.97
CA LEU A 11 -47.64 -6.20 36.63
C LEU A 11 -47.70 -5.55 35.25
N LEU A 12 -47.56 -4.22 35.22
CA LEU A 12 -47.09 -3.52 34.04
C LEU A 12 -45.72 -4.12 33.67
N ALA A 13 -45.64 -4.83 32.56
CA ALA A 13 -44.36 -5.08 31.91
C ALA A 13 -43.82 -3.71 31.46
N ALA A 14 -42.82 -3.20 32.18
CA ALA A 14 -41.98 -2.14 31.67
C ALA A 14 -41.40 -2.64 30.34
N ALA A 15 -41.70 -1.93 29.25
CA ALA A 15 -41.00 -2.11 28.00
C ALA A 15 -39.52 -1.86 28.29
N ALA A 16 -38.71 -2.91 28.20
CA ALA A 16 -37.27 -2.76 28.22
C ALA A 16 -36.89 -1.89 27.02
N GLU A 17 -36.29 -0.74 27.30
CA GLU A 17 -35.56 0.03 26.30
C GLU A 17 -34.54 -0.91 25.63
N PRO A 18 -34.42 -0.89 24.30
CA PRO A 18 -33.38 -1.69 23.66
C PRO A 18 -32.04 -1.09 24.07
N SER A 19 -31.34 -1.81 24.96
CA SER A 19 -29.95 -1.56 25.28
C SER A 19 -29.14 -1.65 23.99
N LEU A 20 -28.68 -0.50 23.48
CA LEU A 20 -27.72 -0.39 22.38
C LEU A 20 -26.30 -0.72 22.88
N ARG A 21 -26.11 -1.90 23.47
CA ARG A 21 -24.76 -2.45 23.71
C ARG A 21 -24.42 -3.43 22.60
N GLY A 22 -23.36 -3.12 21.85
CA GLY A 22 -22.68 -4.09 20.99
C GLY A 22 -22.84 -3.91 19.48
N ALA A 23 -22.76 -2.68 18.96
CA ALA A 23 -22.38 -2.51 17.56
C ALA A 23 -20.87 -2.77 17.43
N LYS A 24 -20.47 -3.87 16.76
CA LYS A 24 -19.09 -4.02 16.30
C LYS A 24 -18.84 -2.90 15.28
N VAL A 25 -18.08 -1.89 15.68
CA VAL A 25 -17.60 -0.87 14.77
C VAL A 25 -16.53 -1.52 13.91
N ASP A 26 -16.81 -1.61 12.60
CA ASP A 26 -15.86 -2.01 11.59
C ASP A 26 -14.76 -0.93 11.59
N TRP A 27 -13.62 -1.22 12.21
CA TRP A 27 -12.52 -0.27 12.36
C TRP A 27 -11.78 -0.07 11.04
N GLU A 28 -11.98 -0.95 10.05
CA GLU A 28 -11.46 -0.72 8.72
C GLU A 28 -12.11 0.53 8.14
N PRO A 29 -11.36 1.63 7.91
CA PRO A 29 -11.85 2.68 7.05
C PRO A 29 -12.22 1.95 5.76
N ARG A 30 -13.49 1.98 5.35
CA ARG A 30 -13.88 1.58 4.00
C ARG A 30 -13.03 2.42 3.07
N LEU A 31 -11.89 1.90 2.62
CA LEU A 31 -10.95 2.56 1.71
C LEU A 31 -11.74 2.99 0.49
N CYS A 32 -11.86 4.30 0.29
CA CYS A 32 -12.75 4.86 -0.70
C CYS A 32 -12.00 4.96 -2.02
N PRO A 33 -12.72 4.75 -3.13
CA PRO A 33 -12.16 4.80 -4.48
C PRO A 33 -11.84 6.28 -4.81
N ASP A 34 -10.75 6.67 -5.46
CA ASP A 34 -10.04 6.01 -6.56
C ASP A 34 -8.60 6.57 -6.80
N LEU A 35 -7.59 5.88 -6.26
CA LEU A 35 -6.34 5.50 -6.97
C LEU A 35 -6.34 3.97 -7.24
N LYS A 36 -7.37 3.27 -6.75
CA LYS A 36 -7.56 1.82 -6.80
C LYS A 36 -8.10 1.31 -8.14
N GLU A 37 -8.77 2.15 -8.94
CA GLU A 37 -9.23 1.81 -10.30
C GLU A 37 -8.18 2.10 -11.38
N GLN A 38 -6.99 2.61 -11.02
CA GLN A 38 -5.89 2.88 -11.96
C GLN A 38 -4.61 2.08 -11.69
N CYS A 39 -4.57 1.30 -10.61
CA CYS A 39 -3.48 0.35 -10.37
C CYS A 39 -3.67 -0.94 -11.17
N GLY A 40 -2.59 -1.68 -11.36
CA GLY A 40 -2.58 -3.01 -11.95
C GLY A 40 -3.06 -3.08 -13.39
N LEU A 41 -3.18 -1.93 -14.08
CA LEU A 41 -3.56 -1.85 -15.49
C LEU A 41 -2.35 -2.09 -16.36
N GLN A 42 -2.28 -3.27 -16.95
CA GLN A 42 -1.28 -3.59 -17.97
C GLN A 42 -1.48 -2.69 -19.20
N GLY A 43 -0.40 -2.33 -19.88
CA GLY A 43 -0.47 -1.62 -21.17
C GLY A 43 -1.01 -2.51 -22.29
N SER A 44 -1.32 -1.90 -23.43
CA SER A 44 -1.82 -2.61 -24.61
C SER A 44 -0.80 -3.62 -25.12
N VAL A 45 -1.18 -4.89 -25.14
CA VAL A 45 -0.38 -5.98 -25.72
C VAL A 45 -0.61 -5.99 -27.24
N THR A 46 0.46 -6.02 -28.04
CA THR A 46 0.34 -5.93 -29.50
C THR A 46 0.07 -7.27 -30.18
N ARG A 47 0.08 -8.37 -29.42
CA ARG A 47 -0.06 -9.76 -29.88
C ARG A 47 -1.22 -10.46 -29.14
N GLU A 48 -1.93 -11.36 -29.83
CA GLU A 48 -3.11 -12.05 -29.30
C GLU A 48 -2.83 -12.77 -27.97
N GLU A 49 -3.77 -12.66 -27.00
CA GLU A 49 -3.72 -13.21 -25.63
C GLU A 49 -3.67 -14.75 -25.54
N THR A 50 -3.49 -15.48 -26.65
CA THR A 50 -3.70 -16.94 -26.71
C THR A 50 -2.47 -17.79 -26.41
N GLU A 51 -1.29 -17.18 -26.21
CA GLU A 51 -0.07 -17.90 -25.81
C GLU A 51 0.23 -17.68 -24.32
N ARG A 52 0.12 -18.76 -23.52
CA ARG A 52 0.62 -18.82 -22.14
C ARG A 52 2.06 -18.31 -22.13
N ILE A 53 2.37 -17.28 -21.34
CA ILE A 53 3.73 -16.74 -21.23
C ILE A 53 4.59 -17.76 -20.48
N VAL A 54 5.26 -18.57 -21.26
CA VAL A 54 6.16 -19.63 -20.82
C VAL A 54 7.49 -19.25 -21.44
N HIS A 55 8.56 -19.22 -20.63
CA HIS A 55 9.88 -18.61 -20.91
C HIS A 55 9.98 -17.11 -20.62
N GLY A 56 11.11 -16.72 -20.02
CA GLY A 56 11.58 -15.34 -20.07
C GLY A 56 11.71 -14.91 -21.53
N ARG A 57 10.94 -13.91 -21.95
CA ARG A 57 10.96 -13.35 -23.30
C ARG A 57 11.00 -11.83 -23.23
N ASP A 58 11.35 -11.19 -24.34
CA ASP A 58 11.21 -9.75 -24.48
C ASP A 58 9.76 -9.33 -24.22
N ALA A 59 9.57 -8.44 -23.26
CA ALA A 59 8.28 -7.81 -22.99
C ALA A 59 7.95 -6.83 -24.12
N ASP A 60 6.66 -6.70 -24.45
CA ASP A 60 6.18 -5.64 -25.32
C ASP A 60 6.36 -4.26 -24.63
N GLU A 61 6.61 -3.22 -25.43
CA GLU A 61 6.82 -1.86 -24.94
C GLU A 61 5.57 -1.36 -24.17
N CYS A 62 5.79 -0.71 -23.02
CA CYS A 62 4.75 -0.12 -22.17
C CYS A 62 3.74 -1.09 -21.54
N VAL A 63 3.93 -2.41 -21.64
CA VAL A 63 3.05 -3.41 -21.02
C VAL A 63 3.14 -3.38 -19.48
N TRP A 64 4.35 -3.42 -18.92
CA TRP A 64 4.58 -3.51 -17.47
C TRP A 64 4.79 -2.13 -16.86
N ARG A 65 3.71 -1.34 -16.82
CA ARG A 65 3.73 0.09 -16.49
C ARG A 65 4.28 0.44 -15.10
N TRP A 66 4.29 -0.51 -14.17
CA TRP A 66 4.80 -0.34 -12.81
C TRP A 66 6.25 -0.79 -12.60
N GLN A 67 6.85 -1.46 -13.59
CA GLN A 67 8.26 -1.82 -13.51
C GLN A 67 9.12 -0.56 -13.45
N VAL A 68 10.02 -0.49 -12.47
CA VAL A 68 11.04 0.55 -12.42
C VAL A 68 12.45 -0.04 -12.41
N SER A 69 13.39 0.77 -12.89
CA SER A 69 14.83 0.48 -12.89
C SER A 69 15.49 1.30 -11.79
N LEU A 70 16.19 0.62 -10.87
CA LEU A 70 17.07 1.27 -9.91
C LEU A 70 18.47 1.39 -10.51
N LYS A 71 18.93 2.63 -10.68
CA LYS A 71 20.20 2.95 -11.34
C LYS A 71 21.14 3.70 -10.39
N SER A 72 22.42 3.36 -10.45
CA SER A 72 23.48 4.20 -9.88
C SER A 72 24.12 5.02 -11.00
N VAL A 73 24.44 6.28 -10.71
CA VAL A 73 25.17 7.18 -11.63
C VAL A 73 26.46 6.56 -12.17
N SER A 74 27.09 5.62 -11.43
CA SER A 74 28.36 5.00 -11.82
C SER A 74 28.24 3.63 -12.52
N ASN A 75 27.18 2.86 -12.29
CA ASN A 75 27.11 1.43 -12.67
C ASN A 75 25.85 1.04 -13.45
N GLY A 76 25.02 2.00 -13.90
CA GLY A 76 23.79 1.70 -14.63
C GLY A 76 22.74 1.02 -13.74
N GLN A 77 21.85 0.23 -14.36
CA GLN A 77 20.81 -0.53 -13.65
C GLN A 77 21.44 -1.67 -12.83
N PHE A 78 21.03 -1.80 -11.56
CA PHE A 78 21.53 -2.84 -10.66
C PHE A 78 20.43 -3.63 -9.93
N CYS A 79 19.24 -3.05 -9.79
CA CYS A 79 18.05 -3.72 -9.24
C CYS A 79 16.78 -3.24 -9.95
N GLY A 80 15.69 -3.96 -9.72
CA GLY A 80 14.34 -3.57 -10.08
C GLY A 80 13.59 -2.91 -8.91
N GLY A 81 12.35 -2.52 -9.19
CA GLY A 81 11.40 -2.02 -8.22
C GLY A 81 10.00 -2.01 -8.82
N THR A 82 9.01 -1.73 -7.98
CA THR A 82 7.62 -1.60 -8.39
C THR A 82 7.06 -0.24 -7.95
N LEU A 83 6.52 0.53 -8.90
CA LEU A 83 5.76 1.74 -8.58
C LEU A 83 4.42 1.32 -7.94
N VAL A 84 4.23 1.66 -6.66
CA VAL A 84 3.01 1.32 -5.90
C VAL A 84 2.10 2.53 -5.72
N GLU A 85 2.68 3.73 -5.76
CA GLU A 85 2.01 5.01 -5.93
C GLU A 85 2.85 5.91 -6.84
N PRO A 86 2.30 6.99 -7.44
CA PRO A 86 3.08 7.86 -8.33
C PRO A 86 4.39 8.37 -7.71
N GLY A 87 4.44 8.56 -6.39
CA GLY A 87 5.62 9.04 -5.66
C GLY A 87 6.42 7.95 -4.92
N TRP A 88 6.04 6.68 -5.02
CA TRP A 88 6.54 5.62 -4.15
C TRP A 88 6.85 4.32 -4.88
N VAL A 89 8.04 3.79 -4.60
CA VAL A 89 8.51 2.51 -5.16
C VAL A 89 8.76 1.52 -4.03
N LEU A 90 8.22 0.31 -4.16
CA LEU A 90 8.57 -0.84 -3.34
C LEU A 90 9.66 -1.66 -4.02
N THR A 91 10.70 -2.04 -3.29
CA THR A 91 11.84 -2.83 -3.77
C THR A 91 12.41 -3.68 -2.63
N ALA A 92 13.48 -4.44 -2.89
CA ALA A 92 14.18 -5.22 -1.89
C ALA A 92 15.12 -4.34 -1.05
N ALA A 93 15.23 -4.62 0.24
CA ALA A 93 16.14 -3.92 1.14
C ALA A 93 17.60 -4.20 0.81
N HIS A 94 17.93 -5.44 0.39
CA HIS A 94 19.31 -5.81 0.05
C HIS A 94 19.87 -5.02 -1.13
N CYS A 95 19.02 -4.56 -2.06
CA CYS A 95 19.42 -3.64 -3.14
C CYS A 95 19.94 -2.30 -2.60
N LEU A 96 19.56 -1.93 -1.38
CA LEU A 96 19.86 -0.64 -0.77
C LEU A 96 20.84 -0.77 0.41
N ALA A 97 21.33 -1.97 0.70
CA ALA A 97 22.20 -2.25 1.85
C ALA A 97 23.53 -1.47 1.81
N ASP A 98 24.06 -1.19 0.62
CA ASP A 98 25.25 -0.34 0.42
C ASP A 98 24.89 1.15 0.19
N VAL A 99 23.59 1.49 0.19
CA VAL A 99 23.05 2.84 -0.01
C VAL A 99 22.70 3.49 1.33
N THR A 100 23.59 3.36 2.32
CA THR A 100 23.36 3.84 3.70
C THR A 100 23.92 5.25 3.97
N SER A 101 24.76 5.77 3.07
CA SER A 101 25.27 7.14 3.17
C SER A 101 24.42 8.12 2.36
N ASN A 102 24.27 9.35 2.87
CA ASN A 102 23.60 10.44 2.13
C ASN A 102 24.19 10.66 0.72
N CYS A 103 25.48 10.36 0.52
CA CYS A 103 26.14 10.44 -0.78
C CYS A 103 25.65 9.36 -1.75
N ALA A 104 25.45 8.12 -1.27
CA ALA A 104 24.93 7.02 -2.07
C ALA A 104 23.46 7.27 -2.49
N VAL A 105 22.61 7.78 -1.58
CA VAL A 105 21.22 8.15 -1.89
C VAL A 105 21.17 9.22 -2.99
N ARG A 106 22.07 10.22 -2.96
CA ARG A 106 22.14 11.26 -4.01
C ARG A 106 22.53 10.73 -5.39
N ASN A 107 23.19 9.57 -5.45
CA ASN A 107 23.60 8.90 -6.69
C ASN A 107 22.60 7.84 -7.15
N LEU A 108 21.58 7.54 -6.35
CA LEU A 108 20.49 6.65 -6.74
C LEU A 108 19.49 7.38 -7.64
N ARG A 109 19.07 6.71 -8.70
CA ARG A 109 18.03 7.13 -9.64
C ARG A 109 17.00 6.03 -9.77
N VAL A 110 15.75 6.46 -9.94
CA VAL A 110 14.63 5.59 -10.25
C VAL A 110 14.11 6.00 -11.61
N GLU A 111 14.08 5.08 -12.55
CA GLU A 111 13.55 5.29 -13.90
C GLU A 111 12.31 4.42 -14.11
N ALA A 112 11.20 5.03 -14.54
CA ALA A 112 9.95 4.36 -14.90
C ALA A 112 9.63 4.57 -16.38
N GLY A 113 8.85 3.67 -16.99
CA GLY A 113 8.46 3.77 -18.40
C GLY A 113 9.57 3.43 -19.40
N SER A 114 10.66 2.84 -18.91
CA SER A 114 11.78 2.38 -19.72
C SER A 114 11.50 0.98 -20.25
N TRP A 115 11.72 0.76 -21.54
CA TRP A 115 11.64 -0.56 -22.17
C TRP A 115 13.03 -1.16 -22.40
N ARG A 116 14.02 -0.29 -22.67
CA ARG A 116 15.41 -0.67 -22.89
C ARG A 116 16.27 -0.30 -21.68
N ARG A 117 17.10 -1.22 -21.23
CA ARG A 117 17.96 -1.06 -20.05
C ARG A 117 18.86 0.17 -20.16
N ASN A 118 19.45 0.41 -21.32
CA ASN A 118 20.26 1.59 -21.62
C ASN A 118 19.64 2.37 -22.78
N GLU A 119 18.75 3.32 -22.47
CA GLU A 119 18.36 4.31 -23.46
C GLU A 119 19.47 5.36 -23.61
N ASP A 120 20.09 5.42 -24.80
CA ASP A 120 20.87 6.60 -25.20
C ASP A 120 19.96 7.83 -25.07
N LEU A 121 20.47 8.89 -24.40
CA LEU A 121 19.83 10.17 -24.05
C LEU A 121 19.26 10.97 -25.25
N GLY A 122 18.47 10.36 -26.13
CA GLY A 122 18.03 11.01 -27.35
C GLY A 122 17.05 10.28 -28.27
N LYS A 123 16.58 9.04 -28.02
CA LYS A 123 15.73 8.35 -29.03
C LYS A 123 14.39 7.72 -28.62
N THR A 124 14.02 7.62 -27.36
CA THR A 124 12.65 7.28 -26.95
C THR A 124 12.39 7.95 -25.61
N LYS A 125 11.41 8.85 -25.53
CA LYS A 125 11.23 9.78 -24.39
C LYS A 125 10.04 9.40 -23.51
N THR A 126 9.72 8.11 -23.45
CA THR A 126 8.67 7.55 -22.59
C THR A 126 9.16 7.34 -21.17
N SER A 127 10.47 7.11 -21.01
CA SER A 127 11.11 6.95 -19.71
C SER A 127 11.22 8.26 -18.93
N VAL A 128 11.01 8.17 -17.62
CA VAL A 128 11.07 9.30 -16.70
C VAL A 128 11.97 8.92 -15.52
N GLU A 129 13.03 9.68 -15.34
CA GLU A 129 13.93 9.56 -14.19
C GLU A 129 13.50 10.48 -13.04
N ARG A 130 13.62 9.97 -11.80
CA ARG A 130 13.44 10.71 -10.55
C ARG A 130 14.61 10.46 -9.59
N ARG A 131 14.86 11.43 -8.72
CA ARG A 131 15.80 11.25 -7.61
C ARG A 131 15.06 10.66 -6.43
N VAL A 132 15.84 10.07 -5.54
CA VAL A 132 15.33 9.57 -4.27
C VAL A 132 15.33 10.71 -3.24
N LYS A 133 14.17 10.97 -2.65
CA LYS A 133 14.00 11.87 -1.50
C LYS A 133 14.38 11.16 -0.21
N LYS A 134 13.87 9.95 -0.01
CA LYS A 134 14.07 9.18 1.22
C LYS A 134 13.91 7.68 0.98
N ILE A 135 14.59 6.88 1.77
CA ILE A 135 14.51 5.42 1.78
C ILE A 135 14.01 4.99 3.16
N TYR A 136 13.08 4.05 3.17
CA TYR A 136 12.54 3.39 4.35
C TYR A 136 12.80 1.90 4.20
N VAL A 137 13.82 1.39 4.90
CA VAL A 137 14.04 -0.05 4.99
C VAL A 137 13.10 -0.62 6.05
N HIS A 138 12.53 -1.79 5.79
CA HIS A 138 11.67 -2.46 6.76
C HIS A 138 12.44 -2.71 8.08
N PRO A 139 11.88 -2.37 9.25
CA PRO A 139 12.62 -2.38 10.52
C PRO A 139 13.08 -3.77 10.96
N LEU A 140 12.41 -4.83 10.52
CA LEU A 140 12.79 -6.22 10.81
C LEU A 140 13.83 -6.79 9.84
N TYR A 141 14.19 -6.08 8.76
CA TYR A 141 15.22 -6.53 7.84
C TYR A 141 16.58 -6.55 8.52
N GLN A 142 17.29 -7.67 8.42
CA GLN A 142 18.64 -7.82 8.98
C GLN A 142 19.59 -8.33 7.90
N GLN A 143 20.60 -7.52 7.57
CA GLN A 143 21.58 -7.83 6.52
C GLN A 143 22.39 -9.12 6.77
N ASN A 144 22.48 -9.57 8.03
CA ASN A 144 23.30 -10.71 8.45
C ASN A 144 22.49 -12.00 8.73
N VAL A 145 21.18 -11.99 8.45
CA VAL A 145 20.23 -13.10 8.64
C VAL A 145 19.62 -13.42 7.27
N PRO A 146 19.19 -14.66 6.96
CA PRO A 146 18.61 -15.01 5.65
C PRO A 146 17.45 -14.10 5.30
N HIS A 147 17.71 -13.08 4.45
CA HIS A 147 16.82 -12.20 3.66
C HIS A 147 15.35 -12.01 4.13
N ASP A 148 15.10 -12.04 5.43
CA ASP A 148 13.77 -11.97 6.01
C ASP A 148 13.32 -10.52 6.05
N TYR A 149 12.03 -10.28 5.76
CA TYR A 149 11.47 -8.94 5.60
C TYR A 149 12.28 -8.04 4.65
N ASP A 150 12.79 -8.62 3.55
CA ASP A 150 13.60 -7.91 2.55
C ASP A 150 12.75 -6.96 1.70
N PHE A 151 12.39 -5.83 2.31
CA PHE A 151 11.57 -4.77 1.76
C PHE A 151 12.16 -3.39 2.04
N ALA A 152 12.09 -2.52 1.04
CA ALA A 152 12.32 -1.10 1.20
C ALA A 152 11.34 -0.28 0.37
N LEU A 153 10.90 0.84 0.94
CA LEU A 153 10.12 1.86 0.25
C LEU A 153 11.01 3.06 -0.07
N ILE A 154 10.96 3.48 -1.33
CA ILE A 154 11.67 4.64 -1.84
C ILE A 154 10.64 5.74 -2.10
N GLN A 155 10.80 6.86 -1.40
CA GLN A 155 10.07 8.09 -1.68
C GLN A 155 10.82 8.88 -2.75
N LEU A 156 10.13 9.21 -3.84
CA LEU A 156 10.69 10.02 -4.92
C LEU A 156 10.69 11.51 -4.57
N ASP A 157 11.61 12.27 -5.16
CA ASP A 157 11.65 13.74 -5.03
C ASP A 157 10.45 14.42 -5.70
N LYS A 158 9.90 13.78 -6.72
CA LYS A 158 8.68 14.19 -7.42
C LYS A 158 7.94 12.96 -7.93
N ALA A 159 6.62 13.00 -7.91
CA ALA A 159 5.79 11.96 -8.51
C ALA A 159 6.14 11.70 -9.99
N MET A 160 6.01 10.44 -10.38
CA MET A 160 6.01 9.98 -11.76
C MET A 160 4.71 10.40 -12.44
N PRO A 161 4.76 10.85 -13.71
CA PRO A 161 3.57 11.17 -14.47
C PRO A 161 2.91 9.87 -14.93
N ILE A 162 1.71 9.57 -14.44
CA ILE A 162 0.94 8.40 -14.90
C ILE A 162 0.53 8.61 -16.36
N ASN A 163 0.84 7.64 -17.21
CA ASN A 163 0.60 7.64 -18.65
C ASN A 163 0.56 6.20 -19.20
N GLU A 164 0.54 6.04 -20.52
CA GLU A 164 0.44 4.72 -21.18
C GLU A 164 1.58 3.74 -20.82
N CYS A 165 2.75 4.24 -20.42
CA CYS A 165 3.95 3.45 -20.09
C CYS A 165 4.31 3.49 -18.61
N ILE A 166 3.66 4.37 -17.82
CA ILE A 166 3.93 4.57 -16.40
C ILE A 166 2.62 4.46 -15.62
N GLY A 167 2.57 3.53 -14.67
CA GLY A 167 1.39 3.16 -13.90
C GLY A 167 1.81 2.48 -12.60
N THR A 168 0.86 2.19 -11.72
CA THR A 168 1.15 1.53 -10.44
C THR A 168 0.69 0.08 -10.45
N ALA A 169 1.34 -0.79 -9.68
CA ALA A 169 0.79 -2.11 -9.35
C ALA A 169 -0.22 -1.95 -8.20
N CYS A 170 -1.21 -2.84 -8.13
CA CYS A 170 -2.09 -2.85 -6.97
C CYS A 170 -1.38 -3.48 -5.77
N LEU A 171 -1.55 -2.89 -4.59
CA LEU A 171 -1.11 -3.52 -3.34
C LEU A 171 -2.14 -4.57 -2.88
N PRO A 172 -1.71 -5.70 -2.31
CA PRO A 172 -2.61 -6.77 -1.89
C PRO A 172 -3.44 -6.35 -0.67
N ARG A 173 -4.70 -6.80 -0.65
CA ARG A 173 -5.66 -6.54 0.44
C ARG A 173 -6.37 -7.82 0.90
N SER A 174 -6.00 -8.95 0.32
CA SER A 174 -6.49 -10.29 0.60
C SER A 174 -5.29 -11.22 0.68
N GLU A 175 -5.48 -12.44 1.18
CA GLU A 175 -4.45 -13.47 1.10
C GLU A 175 -4.32 -14.00 -0.34
N GLU A 176 -3.11 -14.40 -0.71
CA GLU A 176 -2.83 -15.08 -1.96
C GLU A 176 -3.26 -16.54 -1.92
N MET A 177 -3.61 -17.07 -3.09
CA MET A 177 -3.95 -18.48 -3.25
C MET A 177 -2.82 -19.21 -3.98
N PRO A 178 -2.41 -20.41 -3.53
CA PRO A 178 -1.52 -21.27 -4.31
C PRO A 178 -2.10 -21.55 -5.70
N GLY A 179 -1.23 -21.62 -6.71
CA GLY A 179 -1.60 -21.80 -8.11
C GLY A 179 -2.02 -20.53 -8.84
N THR A 180 -2.17 -19.39 -8.15
CA THR A 180 -2.45 -18.10 -8.81
C THR A 180 -1.38 -17.78 -9.84
N GLU A 181 -1.80 -17.38 -11.04
CA GLU A 181 -0.91 -17.00 -12.13
C GLU A 181 -0.35 -15.59 -11.94
N CYS A 182 0.97 -15.50 -12.04
CA CYS A 182 1.71 -14.27 -11.84
C CYS A 182 2.73 -14.07 -12.94
N SER A 183 3.29 -12.87 -12.99
CA SER A 183 4.32 -12.47 -13.92
C SER A 183 5.46 -11.83 -13.17
N ILE A 184 6.67 -12.18 -13.59
CA ILE A 184 7.93 -11.59 -13.15
C ILE A 184 8.52 -10.80 -14.30
N THR A 185 9.11 -9.65 -13.99
CA THR A 185 9.71 -8.78 -14.99
C THR A 185 11.02 -8.18 -14.51
N GLY A 186 11.97 -7.98 -15.44
CA GLY A 186 13.25 -7.37 -15.10
C GLY A 186 14.27 -7.37 -16.23
N TRP A 187 15.43 -6.76 -15.93
CA TRP A 187 16.60 -6.67 -16.83
C TRP A 187 17.78 -7.50 -16.31
N GLY A 188 17.53 -8.39 -15.36
CA GLY A 188 18.50 -9.33 -14.83
C GLY A 188 18.91 -10.38 -15.87
N THR A 189 19.97 -11.10 -15.55
CA THR A 189 20.58 -12.09 -16.45
C THR A 189 19.57 -13.19 -16.79
N VAL A 190 19.34 -13.48 -18.07
CA VAL A 190 18.38 -14.53 -18.49
C VAL A 190 18.81 -15.96 -18.15
N ARG A 191 20.02 -16.13 -17.60
CA ARG A 191 20.60 -17.39 -17.11
C ARG A 191 21.70 -17.05 -16.12
N SER A 192 22.00 -17.96 -15.20
CA SER A 192 23.08 -17.78 -14.22
C SER A 192 24.40 -17.40 -14.91
N MET A 193 25.05 -16.32 -14.44
CA MET A 193 26.27 -15.73 -15.03
C MET A 193 26.15 -15.35 -16.52
N GLY A 194 24.93 -15.21 -17.06
CA GLY A 194 24.68 -14.81 -18.43
C GLY A 194 24.82 -13.30 -18.64
N PRO A 195 24.76 -12.82 -19.89
CA PRO A 195 24.62 -11.40 -20.15
C PRO A 195 23.26 -10.91 -19.66
N THR A 196 23.20 -9.67 -19.20
CA THR A 196 21.94 -8.97 -18.94
C THR A 196 21.30 -8.58 -20.29
N PRO A 197 19.98 -8.74 -20.48
CA PRO A 197 19.26 -8.37 -21.68
C PRO A 197 19.10 -6.85 -21.81
N GLU A 198 19.11 -6.36 -23.05
CA GLU A 198 18.90 -4.93 -23.32
C GLU A 198 17.43 -4.53 -23.29
N VAL A 199 16.52 -5.45 -23.59
CA VAL A 199 15.07 -5.26 -23.54
C VAL A 199 14.54 -5.86 -22.24
N LEU A 200 13.51 -5.24 -21.64
CA LEU A 200 12.82 -5.77 -20.46
C LEU A 200 12.35 -7.19 -20.74
N GLN A 201 12.61 -8.12 -19.83
CA GLN A 201 12.09 -9.48 -19.93
C GLN A 201 10.82 -9.64 -19.09
N GLU A 202 9.95 -10.54 -19.53
CA GLU A 202 8.77 -11.01 -18.79
C GLU A 202 8.74 -12.54 -18.78
N ALA A 203 8.19 -13.12 -17.70
CA ALA A 203 7.94 -14.55 -17.64
C ALA A 203 6.73 -14.88 -16.75
N GLY A 204 5.95 -15.90 -17.12
CA GLY A 204 4.84 -16.40 -16.33
C GLY A 204 5.28 -17.43 -15.28
N VAL A 205 4.75 -17.27 -14.07
CA VAL A 205 5.00 -18.17 -12.93
C VAL A 205 3.70 -18.41 -12.16
N GLN A 206 3.67 -19.41 -11.29
CA GLN A 206 2.56 -19.70 -10.40
C GLN A 206 3.02 -19.72 -8.95
N LEU A 207 2.17 -19.22 -8.05
CA LEU A 207 2.44 -19.27 -6.62
C LEU A 207 2.43 -20.71 -6.11
N LEU A 208 3.39 -21.04 -5.27
CA LEU A 208 3.43 -22.34 -4.58
C LEU A 208 2.75 -22.25 -3.22
N ALA A 209 2.24 -23.39 -2.74
CA ALA A 209 1.81 -23.50 -1.35
C ALA A 209 3.02 -23.29 -0.42
N SER A 210 2.81 -22.65 0.74
CA SER A 210 3.92 -22.39 1.68
C SER A 210 4.60 -23.68 2.14
N SER A 211 3.84 -24.76 2.36
CA SER A 211 4.38 -26.08 2.69
C SER A 211 5.23 -26.69 1.57
N GLU A 212 4.90 -26.41 0.30
CA GLU A 212 5.68 -26.89 -0.85
C GLU A 212 6.97 -26.08 -0.96
N CYS A 213 6.86 -24.75 -0.90
CA CYS A 213 8.00 -23.83 -0.83
C CYS A 213 8.99 -24.24 0.28
N GLU A 214 8.51 -24.48 1.49
CA GLU A 214 9.36 -24.97 2.60
C GLU A 214 9.99 -26.33 2.30
N ALA A 215 9.22 -27.30 1.78
CA ALA A 215 9.71 -28.63 1.44
C ALA A 215 10.83 -28.62 0.40
N ASN A 216 10.83 -27.66 -0.53
CA ASN A 216 11.88 -27.50 -1.53
C ASN A 216 13.24 -27.08 -0.93
N TYR A 217 13.26 -26.53 0.29
CA TYR A 217 14.46 -26.02 0.95
C TYR A 217 14.89 -26.83 2.20
N THR A 218 14.18 -27.91 2.57
CA THR A 218 14.48 -28.67 3.81
C THR A 218 15.86 -29.31 3.86
N GLU A 219 16.48 -29.57 2.70
CA GLU A 219 17.81 -30.17 2.58
C GLU A 219 18.94 -29.13 2.48
N THR A 220 18.63 -27.84 2.62
CA THR A 220 19.61 -26.75 2.61
C THR A 220 19.74 -26.11 4.00
N SER A 221 20.70 -25.19 4.16
CA SER A 221 20.82 -24.37 5.37
C SER A 221 19.86 -23.17 5.37
N ASP A 222 19.11 -22.97 4.28
CA ASP A 222 18.23 -21.82 4.10
C ASP A 222 16.87 -22.10 4.74
N VAL A 223 16.26 -21.06 5.30
CA VAL A 223 14.98 -21.17 6.00
C VAL A 223 13.97 -20.28 5.29
N ILE A 224 12.88 -20.89 4.82
CA ILE A 224 11.71 -20.17 4.33
C ILE A 224 10.89 -19.73 5.53
N THR A 225 10.63 -18.42 5.65
CA THR A 225 9.82 -17.85 6.73
C THR A 225 8.40 -17.52 6.25
N GLY A 226 7.49 -17.22 7.18
CA GLY A 226 6.15 -16.74 6.83
C GLY A 226 6.13 -15.38 6.09
N SER A 227 7.24 -14.62 6.14
CA SER A 227 7.39 -13.36 5.39
C SER A 227 7.81 -13.59 3.93
N MET A 228 8.02 -14.85 3.54
CA MET A 228 8.43 -15.25 2.19
C MET A 228 7.32 -16.03 1.49
N LEU A 229 7.38 -16.08 0.16
CA LEU A 229 6.60 -16.97 -0.68
C LEU A 229 7.45 -17.46 -1.84
N CYS A 230 7.08 -18.58 -2.43
CA CYS A 230 7.73 -19.09 -3.63
C CYS A 230 6.80 -18.99 -4.84
N ALA A 231 7.42 -18.78 -6.00
CA ALA A 231 6.76 -18.98 -7.28
C ALA A 231 7.65 -19.82 -8.20
N THR A 232 7.02 -20.60 -9.08
CA THR A 232 7.73 -21.38 -10.08
C THR A 232 7.05 -21.25 -11.43
N GLY A 233 7.83 -21.17 -12.49
CA GLY A 233 7.34 -21.37 -13.85
C GLY A 233 7.98 -22.62 -14.44
N MET A 234 7.22 -23.40 -15.19
CA MET A 234 7.74 -24.50 -16.00
C MET A 234 7.53 -24.21 -17.47
N SER A 235 8.52 -24.62 -18.27
CA SER A 235 8.57 -24.41 -19.70
C SER A 235 9.15 -25.61 -20.43
N ASP A 236 8.94 -25.69 -21.75
CA ASP A 236 9.49 -26.77 -22.60
C ASP A 236 11.04 -26.77 -22.65
N LEU A 237 11.67 -25.69 -22.18
CA LEU A 237 13.12 -25.48 -22.10
C LEU A 237 13.66 -25.61 -20.67
N GLY A 238 12.80 -25.90 -19.68
CA GLY A 238 13.17 -26.02 -18.26
C GLY A 238 12.42 -25.05 -17.34
N ILE A 239 12.98 -24.81 -16.15
CA ILE A 239 12.36 -23.93 -15.14
C ILE A 239 12.53 -22.46 -15.55
N THR A 240 11.50 -21.66 -15.26
CA THR A 240 11.48 -20.21 -15.37
C THR A 240 11.60 -19.61 -13.97
N ASP A 241 12.52 -18.67 -13.80
CA ASP A 241 12.88 -18.08 -12.52
C ASP A 241 13.45 -16.67 -12.72
N THR A 242 13.43 -15.85 -11.67
CA THR A 242 14.18 -14.58 -11.60
C THR A 242 15.67 -14.83 -11.39
N CYS A 243 16.53 -13.88 -11.78
CA CYS A 243 17.97 -14.06 -11.69
C CYS A 243 18.71 -12.76 -11.33
N GLN A 244 20.05 -12.77 -11.43
CA GLN A 244 20.88 -11.65 -10.99
C GLN A 244 20.50 -10.36 -11.73
N GLY A 245 20.10 -9.32 -10.99
CA GLY A 245 19.67 -8.02 -11.54
C GLY A 245 18.15 -7.82 -11.59
N ASP A 246 17.36 -8.85 -11.29
CA ASP A 246 15.90 -8.77 -11.11
C ASP A 246 15.48 -8.47 -9.66
N SER A 247 16.43 -8.52 -8.73
CA SER A 247 16.23 -8.22 -7.31
C SER A 247 15.43 -6.93 -7.10
N GLY A 248 14.44 -6.98 -6.22
CA GLY A 248 13.51 -5.89 -5.96
C GLY A 248 12.39 -5.72 -7.00
N GLY A 249 12.45 -6.44 -8.12
CA GLY A 249 11.41 -6.46 -9.15
C GLY A 249 10.08 -7.08 -8.68
N PRO A 250 9.00 -6.89 -9.44
CA PRO A 250 7.67 -7.37 -9.09
C PRO A 250 7.49 -8.87 -9.32
N LEU A 251 6.79 -9.51 -8.39
CA LEU A 251 5.94 -10.67 -8.67
C LEU A 251 4.48 -10.18 -8.65
N ALA A 252 3.93 -9.92 -9.83
CA ALA A 252 2.60 -9.35 -10.01
C ALA A 252 1.60 -10.43 -10.47
N CYS A 253 0.52 -10.61 -9.73
CA CYS A 253 -0.48 -11.67 -9.97
C CYS A 253 -1.76 -11.10 -10.56
N LYS A 254 -2.31 -11.79 -11.56
CA LYS A 254 -3.53 -11.33 -12.25
C LYS A 254 -4.77 -11.74 -11.43
N GLU A 255 -5.45 -10.74 -10.88
CA GLU A 255 -6.64 -10.89 -10.03
C GLU A 255 -7.72 -9.91 -10.52
N ASP A 256 -8.89 -10.42 -10.92
CA ASP A 256 -10.03 -9.61 -11.40
C ASP A 256 -9.67 -8.57 -12.49
N GLY A 257 -8.77 -8.93 -13.40
CA GLY A 257 -8.32 -8.05 -14.49
C GLY A 257 -7.30 -6.98 -14.06
N ARG A 258 -6.78 -7.07 -12.84
CA ARG A 258 -5.73 -6.21 -12.28
C ARG A 258 -4.50 -7.02 -11.93
N HIS A 259 -3.35 -6.37 -11.95
CA HIS A 259 -2.10 -6.95 -11.46
C HIS A 259 -1.79 -6.48 -10.04
N VAL A 260 -1.83 -7.42 -9.10
CA VAL A 260 -1.60 -7.23 -7.67
C VAL A 260 -0.18 -7.68 -7.33
N LEU A 261 0.60 -6.82 -6.68
CA LEU A 261 1.98 -7.10 -6.27
C LEU A 261 1.99 -8.03 -5.06
N ARG A 262 2.12 -9.34 -5.29
CA ARG A 262 2.17 -10.35 -4.22
C ARG A 262 3.56 -10.53 -3.63
N GLY A 263 4.59 -10.36 -4.44
CA GLY A 263 5.97 -10.56 -4.03
C GLY A 263 6.93 -9.49 -4.53
N VAL A 264 8.04 -9.34 -3.80
CA VAL A 264 9.23 -8.60 -4.23
C VAL A 264 10.37 -9.61 -4.41
N THR A 265 11.01 -9.63 -5.59
CA THR A 265 12.11 -10.56 -5.87
C THR A 265 13.23 -10.38 -4.84
N SER A 266 13.55 -11.43 -4.09
CA SER A 266 14.49 -11.35 -2.97
C SER A 266 15.71 -12.24 -3.18
N TRP A 267 15.53 -13.55 -3.25
CA TRP A 267 16.65 -14.49 -3.37
C TRP A 267 16.24 -15.83 -3.99
N GLY A 268 17.22 -16.70 -4.22
CA GLY A 268 17.03 -18.05 -4.74
C GLY A 268 18.35 -18.81 -4.76
N GLN A 269 18.29 -20.14 -4.81
CA GLN A 269 19.50 -20.94 -4.99
C GLN A 269 19.79 -21.03 -6.49
N GLY A 270 20.77 -20.28 -6.97
CA GLY A 270 21.03 -20.15 -8.41
C GLY A 270 19.87 -19.46 -9.14
N CYS A 271 19.72 -19.75 -10.44
CA CYS A 271 18.56 -19.31 -11.21
C CYS A 271 18.01 -20.52 -11.96
N ALA A 272 16.71 -20.78 -11.80
CA ALA A 272 15.99 -21.86 -12.48
C ALA A 272 16.53 -23.27 -12.17
N PHE A 273 16.91 -23.55 -10.92
CA PHE A 273 17.26 -24.92 -10.54
C PHE A 273 16.01 -25.80 -10.38
N PRO A 274 16.01 -27.06 -10.91
CA PRO A 274 14.87 -27.99 -10.94
C PRO A 274 14.02 -28.12 -9.68
N ASN A 275 14.63 -27.91 -8.51
CA ASN A 275 13.99 -28.12 -7.20
C ASN A 275 14.01 -26.89 -6.29
N PHE A 276 14.49 -25.74 -6.77
CA PHE A 276 14.60 -24.52 -5.98
C PHE A 276 13.80 -23.40 -6.66
N PRO A 277 12.52 -23.22 -6.28
CA PRO A 277 11.70 -22.15 -6.83
C PRO A 277 12.24 -20.77 -6.41
N GLY A 278 11.92 -19.72 -7.16
CA GLY A 278 12.31 -18.35 -6.80
C GLY A 278 11.63 -17.93 -5.49
N VAL A 279 12.38 -17.26 -4.60
CA VAL A 279 11.88 -16.78 -3.30
C VAL A 279 11.67 -15.28 -3.33
N TYR A 280 10.46 -14.88 -2.94
CA TYR A 280 10.00 -13.50 -2.94
C TYR A 280 9.58 -13.09 -1.54
N SER A 281 9.83 -11.83 -1.18
CA SER A 281 9.29 -11.25 0.05
C SER A 281 7.77 -11.07 -0.11
N ARG A 282 6.95 -11.67 0.76
CA ARG A 282 5.48 -11.70 0.75
C ARG A 282 4.88 -10.36 1.17
N VAL A 283 4.43 -9.56 0.20
CA VAL A 283 3.99 -8.17 0.42
C VAL A 283 2.83 -8.08 1.41
N GLN A 284 1.92 -9.05 1.39
CA GLN A 284 0.76 -9.08 2.30
C GLN A 284 1.16 -9.00 3.78
N THR A 285 2.33 -9.54 4.16
CA THR A 285 2.79 -9.59 5.56
C THR A 285 3.25 -8.25 6.11
N VAL A 286 3.52 -7.27 5.24
CA VAL A 286 4.05 -5.96 5.61
C VAL A 286 3.13 -4.82 5.20
N MET A 287 1.87 -5.10 4.84
CA MET A 287 0.92 -4.09 4.39
C MET A 287 0.68 -2.98 5.41
N SER A 288 0.66 -3.30 6.72
CA SER A 288 0.58 -2.28 7.77
C SER A 288 1.76 -1.30 7.71
N TRP A 289 2.99 -1.82 7.57
CA TRP A 289 4.19 -0.99 7.46
C TRP A 289 4.18 -0.16 6.17
N ILE A 290 3.73 -0.74 5.05
CA ILE A 290 3.58 -0.01 3.80
C ILE A 290 2.61 1.16 3.98
N ASP A 291 1.41 0.90 4.49
CA ASP A 291 0.39 1.93 4.71
C ASP A 291 0.89 3.03 5.66
N ASP A 292 1.64 2.68 6.72
CA ASP A 292 2.23 3.65 7.64
C ASP A 292 3.31 4.52 7.00
N VAL A 293 4.18 3.93 6.18
CA VAL A 293 5.22 4.67 5.43
C VAL A 293 4.58 5.63 4.43
N LEU A 294 3.61 5.15 3.66
CA LEU A 294 2.90 5.94 2.64
C LEU A 294 2.12 7.09 3.29
N ALA A 295 1.51 6.85 4.45
CA ALA A 295 0.85 7.88 5.26
C ALA A 295 1.82 8.79 6.03
N ALA A 296 3.14 8.65 5.82
CA ALA A 296 4.21 9.38 6.51
C ALA A 296 4.16 9.27 8.06
N LYS A 297 3.57 8.20 8.60
CA LYS A 297 3.44 7.93 10.04
C LYS A 297 4.69 7.29 10.66
N VAL A 298 5.75 7.07 9.89
CA VAL A 298 7.01 6.49 10.39
C VAL A 298 7.78 7.52 11.21
N LYS A 299 7.47 7.59 12.51
CA LYS A 299 8.36 8.16 13.52
C LYS A 299 9.42 7.10 13.88
N LYS A 300 10.66 7.54 14.11
CA LYS A 300 11.70 6.69 14.74
C LYS A 300 11.14 6.19 16.06
N VAL A 301 10.85 4.90 16.18
CA VAL A 301 10.39 4.31 17.43
C VAL A 301 11.58 4.26 18.38
N SER A 302 11.44 4.86 19.56
CA SER A 302 12.34 4.66 20.68
C SER A 302 11.76 3.58 21.59
N ALA A 303 12.61 2.85 22.31
CA ALA A 303 12.25 1.70 23.14
C ALA A 303 11.33 2.01 24.36
N GLN A 304 10.73 3.20 24.42
CA GLN A 304 9.77 3.60 25.46
C GLN A 304 8.31 3.55 25.02
N ASP A 305 8.02 3.41 23.71
CA ASP A 305 6.65 3.56 23.19
C ASP A 305 5.86 2.23 23.12
N GLU A 306 6.42 1.10 23.58
CA GLU A 306 5.76 -0.22 23.56
C GLU A 306 4.72 -0.45 24.68
N GLN A 307 4.54 0.49 25.62
CA GLN A 307 3.66 0.30 26.78
C GLN A 307 2.29 1.03 26.69
N GLU A 308 1.98 1.72 25.59
CA GLU A 308 0.73 2.52 25.48
C GLU A 308 -0.22 2.09 24.34
N LEU A 309 -0.06 0.86 23.82
CA LEU A 309 -0.89 0.31 22.71
C LEU A 309 -1.76 -0.90 23.11
N GLN A 310 -2.13 -1.02 24.39
CA GLN A 310 -3.03 -2.08 24.88
C GLN A 310 -4.38 -1.58 25.45
N ASP A 311 -4.77 -0.32 25.22
CA ASP A 311 -5.95 0.28 25.88
C ASP A 311 -6.93 1.04 24.95
N LEU A 312 -7.11 0.60 23.69
CA LEU A 312 -8.26 1.07 22.87
C LEU A 312 -9.41 0.06 22.94
N GLY A 313 -10.09 0.07 24.08
CA GLY A 313 -11.41 -0.53 24.28
C GLY A 313 -12.53 0.31 23.65
N ASP A 314 -13.70 -0.32 23.51
CA ASP A 314 -14.97 0.20 22.99
C ASP A 314 -15.15 1.74 23.05
N LEU A 315 -15.29 2.38 21.89
CA LEU A 315 -15.65 3.81 21.79
C LEU A 315 -17.12 4.03 22.17
N ASP A 316 -17.36 4.83 23.21
CA ASP A 316 -18.70 5.32 23.58
C ASP A 316 -18.95 6.68 22.90
N PHE A 317 -19.77 6.67 21.85
CA PHE A 317 -20.16 7.87 21.12
C PHE A 317 -21.10 8.81 21.89
N GLN A 318 -21.57 8.44 23.09
CA GLN A 318 -22.42 9.27 23.96
C GLN A 318 -23.64 9.90 23.27
N GLY A 319 -24.20 9.21 22.25
CA GLY A 319 -25.33 9.69 21.46
C GLY A 319 -24.97 10.66 20.32
N SER A 320 -23.70 10.96 20.13
CA SER A 320 -23.18 11.73 18.98
C SER A 320 -22.99 10.84 17.74
N MET A 321 -23.07 11.46 16.56
CA MET A 321 -22.69 10.82 15.29
C MET A 321 -21.18 10.55 15.22
N TRP A 322 -20.37 11.38 15.86
CA TRP A 322 -18.92 11.38 15.73
C TRP A 322 -18.22 11.69 17.05
N GLN A 323 -16.99 11.19 17.18
CA GLN A 323 -16.12 11.40 18.32
C GLN A 323 -14.70 11.71 17.83
N VAL A 324 -14.09 12.77 18.37
CA VAL A 324 -12.67 13.05 18.12
C VAL A 324 -11.85 12.03 18.91
N VAL A 325 -11.08 11.21 18.20
CA VAL A 325 -10.24 10.16 18.81
C VAL A 325 -8.79 10.57 18.90
N GLU A 326 -8.35 11.51 18.05
CA GLU A 326 -6.98 12.01 18.03
C GLU A 326 -6.92 13.43 17.48
N GLY A 327 -5.99 14.24 17.97
CA GLY A 327 -5.73 15.59 17.47
C GLY A 327 -6.60 16.68 18.09
N LYS A 328 -6.60 17.86 17.46
CA LYS A 328 -7.14 19.11 18.04
C LYS A 328 -8.53 19.51 17.55
N CYS A 329 -9.18 18.68 16.75
CA CYS A 329 -10.57 18.95 16.36
C CYS A 329 -11.47 18.90 17.59
N THR A 330 -12.58 19.62 17.53
CA THR A 330 -13.52 19.72 18.66
C THR A 330 -14.96 19.60 18.19
N LEU A 331 -15.85 19.26 19.11
CA LEU A 331 -17.29 19.31 18.90
C LEU A 331 -17.84 20.56 19.59
N ASP A 332 -18.76 21.26 18.94
CA ASP A 332 -19.52 22.33 19.60
C ASP A 332 -20.78 21.80 20.31
N ALA A 333 -21.54 22.71 20.91
CA ALA A 333 -22.76 22.38 21.66
C ALA A 333 -23.90 21.82 20.77
N GLU A 334 -23.80 21.97 19.44
CA GLU A 334 -24.76 21.45 18.47
C GLU A 334 -24.31 20.10 17.89
N ASN A 335 -23.25 19.49 18.45
CA ASN A 335 -22.58 18.31 17.93
C ASN A 335 -22.03 18.52 16.51
N CYS A 336 -21.67 19.75 16.12
CA CYS A 336 -20.94 19.96 14.88
C CYS A 336 -19.44 19.76 15.13
N ILE A 337 -18.80 19.05 14.20
CA ILE A 337 -17.35 18.84 14.24
C ILE A 337 -16.63 20.03 13.60
N LEU A 338 -15.61 20.51 14.30
CA LEU A 338 -14.86 21.71 13.99
C LEU A 338 -13.40 21.39 13.70
N SER A 339 -12.82 22.08 12.71
CA SER A 339 -11.38 22.17 12.56
C SER A 339 -10.74 22.81 13.81
N PRO A 340 -9.44 22.60 14.06
CA PRO A 340 -8.75 23.27 15.15
C PRO A 340 -8.96 24.79 15.10
N ASN A 341 -9.17 25.39 16.28
CA ASN A 341 -9.35 26.84 16.48
C ASN A 341 -10.58 27.49 15.81
N PHE A 342 -11.41 26.75 15.07
CA PHE A 342 -12.58 27.32 14.40
C PHE A 342 -13.45 28.15 15.38
N PRO A 343 -13.89 29.39 15.02
CA PRO A 343 -13.85 30.02 13.70
C PRO A 343 -12.56 30.79 13.36
N GLU A 344 -11.56 30.78 14.24
CA GLU A 344 -10.24 31.36 13.98
C GLU A 344 -9.41 30.44 13.06
N GLU A 345 -8.28 30.95 12.56
CA GLU A 345 -7.42 30.20 11.66
C GLU A 345 -6.84 28.94 12.33
N TYR A 346 -6.91 27.80 11.64
CA TYR A 346 -6.21 26.60 12.07
C TYR A 346 -4.69 26.79 11.99
N GLY A 347 -3.92 26.02 12.75
CA GLY A 347 -2.46 26.06 12.69
C GLY A 347 -1.88 25.24 11.54
N THR A 348 -0.60 25.45 11.23
CA THR A 348 0.14 24.60 10.30
C THR A 348 0.51 23.26 10.94
N SER A 349 0.62 22.20 10.12
CA SER A 349 0.97 20.84 10.54
C SER A 349 0.04 20.24 11.61
N GLU A 350 -1.22 20.68 11.62
CA GLU A 350 -2.23 20.15 12.54
C GLU A 350 -2.94 18.98 11.91
N THR A 351 -3.27 17.98 12.74
CA THR A 351 -4.06 16.82 12.30
C THR A 351 -5.14 16.51 13.32
N CYS A 352 -6.21 15.86 12.86
CA CYS A 352 -7.15 15.20 13.73
C CYS A 352 -7.80 13.99 13.07
N LYS A 353 -8.23 13.03 13.89
CA LYS A 353 -9.00 11.85 13.47
C LYS A 353 -10.31 11.82 14.23
N ILE A 354 -11.37 11.53 13.50
CA ILE A 354 -12.74 11.54 13.98
C ILE A 354 -13.35 10.18 13.65
N ALA A 355 -13.71 9.43 14.69
CA ALA A 355 -14.49 8.22 14.53
C ALA A 355 -15.95 8.60 14.21
N VAL A 356 -16.59 7.80 13.36
CA VAL A 356 -18.00 7.98 12.98
C VAL A 356 -18.80 6.75 13.39
N ASN A 357 -19.92 6.99 14.07
CA ASN A 357 -20.95 5.98 14.30
C ASN A 357 -21.79 5.83 13.02
N THR A 358 -21.37 4.92 12.14
CA THR A 358 -22.00 4.70 10.83
C THR A 358 -23.46 4.27 10.92
N SER A 359 -23.88 3.66 12.02
CA SER A 359 -25.28 3.28 12.26
C SER A 359 -26.18 4.48 12.63
N ALA A 360 -25.58 5.58 13.08
CA ALA A 360 -26.27 6.83 13.42
C ALA A 360 -25.94 7.96 12.43
N ALA A 361 -25.26 7.66 11.32
CA ALA A 361 -24.84 8.65 10.35
C ALA A 361 -26.01 9.18 9.50
N VAL A 362 -26.15 10.51 9.46
CA VAL A 362 -27.05 11.32 8.63
C VAL A 362 -26.23 12.20 7.66
N PRO A 363 -26.86 12.87 6.67
CA PRO A 363 -26.16 13.79 5.78
C PRO A 363 -25.48 14.93 6.53
N ILE A 364 -24.42 15.51 5.93
CA ILE A 364 -23.70 16.64 6.50
C ILE A 364 -24.20 17.96 5.95
N GLN A 365 -24.39 18.93 6.84
CA GLN A 365 -24.51 20.33 6.51
C GLN A 365 -23.16 21.03 6.75
N VAL A 366 -22.60 21.65 5.71
CA VAL A 366 -21.33 22.39 5.78
C VAL A 366 -21.64 23.84 6.15
N ALA A 367 -21.52 24.17 7.43
CA ALA A 367 -21.74 25.54 7.90
C ALA A 367 -20.62 26.49 7.47
N ASN A 368 -19.38 25.98 7.40
CA ASN A 368 -18.23 26.69 6.83
C ASN A 368 -17.23 25.70 6.25
N PHE A 369 -16.56 26.08 5.17
CA PHE A 369 -15.41 25.35 4.64
C PHE A 369 -14.47 26.30 3.91
N SER A 370 -13.32 26.58 4.53
CA SER A 370 -12.29 27.42 3.95
C SER A 370 -10.92 26.89 4.35
N THR A 371 -10.23 26.28 3.41
CA THR A 371 -8.89 25.69 3.61
C THR A 371 -7.97 26.07 2.46
N GLU A 372 -6.66 25.86 2.61
CA GLU A 372 -5.75 26.02 1.46
C GLU A 372 -6.07 24.98 0.38
N LEU A 373 -6.40 25.47 -0.81
CA LEU A 373 -6.82 24.62 -1.93
C LEU A 373 -5.69 23.67 -2.37
N ARG A 374 -5.95 22.36 -2.27
CA ARG A 374 -5.07 21.20 -2.56
C ARG A 374 -3.98 20.88 -1.55
N PHE A 375 -3.80 21.68 -0.50
CA PHE A 375 -2.70 21.51 0.45
C PHE A 375 -3.21 21.16 1.85
N ASP A 376 -4.29 21.82 2.29
CA ASP A 376 -4.97 21.49 3.54
C ASP A 376 -6.26 20.73 3.24
N SER A 377 -6.35 19.50 3.72
CA SER A 377 -7.35 18.57 3.25
C SER A 377 -8.09 17.86 4.37
N LEU A 378 -9.42 17.83 4.20
CA LEU A 378 -10.31 16.97 4.94
C LEU A 378 -10.54 15.71 4.12
N MET A 379 -10.08 14.57 4.64
CA MET A 379 -10.44 13.26 4.13
C MET A 379 -11.79 12.85 4.70
N PHE A 380 -12.79 12.79 3.85
CA PHE A 380 -14.15 12.41 4.18
C PHE A 380 -14.58 11.28 3.26
N ASP A 381 -14.87 10.09 3.81
CA ASP A 381 -15.07 8.87 3.01
C ASP A 381 -14.12 8.88 1.81
N CYS A 382 -12.83 9.05 2.14
CA CYS A 382 -11.65 8.99 1.27
C CYS A 382 -11.76 9.78 -0.04
N LYS A 383 -12.58 10.82 -0.02
CA LYS A 383 -12.49 11.99 -0.88
C LYS A 383 -11.82 13.11 -0.10
N TYR A 384 -10.91 13.81 -0.76
CA TYR A 384 -10.23 14.96 -0.18
C TYR A 384 -10.98 16.23 -0.55
N PHE A 385 -11.38 16.99 0.46
CA PHE A 385 -11.99 18.29 0.32
C PHE A 385 -10.97 19.35 0.73
N SER A 386 -10.81 20.37 -0.11
CA SER A 386 -9.93 21.51 0.14
C SER A 386 -10.46 22.76 -0.57
N GLY A 387 -10.02 23.95 -0.18
CA GLY A 387 -10.52 25.20 -0.72
C GLY A 387 -11.82 25.64 -0.04
N ASP A 388 -12.82 26.00 -0.85
CA ASP A 388 -14.09 26.59 -0.41
C ASP A 388 -15.30 25.63 -0.51
N ARG A 389 -15.05 24.36 -0.84
CA ARG A 389 -16.10 23.35 -1.05
C ARG A 389 -15.86 22.12 -0.19
N GLY A 390 -16.68 21.98 0.86
CA GLY A 390 -16.70 20.82 1.75
C GLY A 390 -17.65 19.70 1.30
N PRO A 391 -17.78 18.63 2.12
CA PRO A 391 -18.60 17.45 1.83
C PRO A 391 -20.12 17.68 2.06
N GLU A 392 -20.69 18.72 1.45
CA GLU A 392 -22.12 19.08 1.60
C GLU A 392 -23.05 17.94 1.16
N GLY A 393 -24.00 17.59 2.02
CA GLY A 393 -25.03 16.58 1.77
C GLY A 393 -24.55 15.13 1.78
N LEU A 394 -23.27 14.87 2.10
CA LEU A 394 -22.73 13.51 2.15
C LEU A 394 -22.98 12.84 3.51
N VAL A 395 -23.22 11.53 3.52
CA VAL A 395 -23.43 10.72 4.73
C VAL A 395 -22.14 9.94 5.03
N PRO A 396 -21.47 10.14 6.18
CA PRO A 396 -20.20 9.48 6.45
C PRO A 396 -20.38 7.96 6.64
N GLN A 397 -19.56 7.19 5.93
CA GLN A 397 -19.52 5.73 5.96
C GLN A 397 -18.29 5.18 6.70
N GLY A 398 -17.36 6.04 7.10
CA GLY A 398 -16.17 5.69 7.85
C GLY A 398 -15.55 6.89 8.59
N ALA A 399 -14.37 6.67 9.16
CA ALA A 399 -13.65 7.71 9.90
C ALA A 399 -13.28 8.90 9.00
N ILE A 400 -13.29 10.09 9.59
CA ILE A 400 -12.91 11.35 8.95
C ILE A 400 -11.52 11.73 9.47
N ALA A 401 -10.67 12.29 8.61
CA ALA A 401 -9.37 12.80 9.00
C ALA A 401 -9.13 14.19 8.42
N TRP A 402 -8.41 15.02 9.16
CA TRP A 402 -8.00 16.36 8.74
C TRP A 402 -6.50 16.52 8.87
N SER A 403 -5.90 17.24 7.93
CA SER A 403 -4.49 17.66 7.99
C SER A 403 -4.26 19.01 7.33
N SER A 404 -3.44 19.86 7.94
CA SER A 404 -2.84 21.05 7.32
C SER A 404 -1.35 20.88 7.03
N ASP A 405 -0.85 21.59 6.02
CA ASP A 405 0.56 21.58 5.61
C ASP A 405 1.40 22.58 6.44
N GLU A 406 2.66 22.82 6.06
CA GLU A 406 3.58 23.69 6.82
C GLU A 406 3.37 25.20 6.56
N SER A 407 2.37 25.58 5.75
CA SER A 407 2.13 26.94 5.29
C SER A 407 0.63 27.30 5.22
N VAL A 408 0.33 28.51 4.71
CA VAL A 408 -1.00 29.11 4.43
C VAL A 408 -2.17 28.55 5.25
N VAL A 409 -2.62 29.32 6.23
CA VAL A 409 -3.77 28.96 7.06
C VAL A 409 -5.05 29.64 6.58
N SER A 410 -6.20 29.14 7.02
CA SER A 410 -7.52 29.73 6.76
C SER A 410 -8.46 29.49 7.95
N SER A 411 -9.67 30.06 7.90
CA SER A 411 -10.71 29.94 8.94
C SER A 411 -11.19 28.52 9.22
N GLY A 412 -10.86 27.53 8.38
CA GLY A 412 -11.14 26.13 8.60
C GLY A 412 -12.57 25.72 8.26
N TRP A 413 -13.10 24.73 8.95
CA TRP A 413 -14.38 24.12 8.59
C TRP A 413 -15.24 23.76 9.81
N ARG A 414 -16.55 23.76 9.59
CA ARG A 414 -17.59 23.34 10.54
C ARG A 414 -18.60 22.46 9.82
N LEU A 415 -18.70 21.21 10.24
CA LEU A 415 -19.59 20.21 9.66
C LEU A 415 -20.62 19.77 10.72
N CYS A 416 -21.89 19.81 10.37
CA CYS A 416 -22.98 19.46 11.26
C CYS A 416 -23.76 18.26 10.73
N PRO A 417 -24.33 17.40 11.59
CA PRO A 417 -25.34 16.45 11.16
C PRO A 417 -26.59 17.23 10.72
N SER A 418 -27.17 16.88 9.56
CA SER A 418 -28.34 17.57 8.97
C SER A 418 -29.64 17.35 9.72
#